data_AF-A0A9D5W5D2-F1
#
_entry.id   AF-A0A9D5W5D2-F1
#
_cell.length_a   1.000
_cell.length_b   1.000
_cell.length_c   1.000
_cell.angle_alpha   90.00
_cell.angle_beta   90.00
_cell.angle_gamma   90.00
#
_symmetry.space_group_name_H-M   'P 1'
#
loop_
_entity.id
_entity.type
_entity.pdbx_description
1 polymer ?
#
loop_
_entity_poly.entity_id
_entity_poly.type
_entity_poly.pdbx_seq_one_letter_code
_entity_poly.pdbx_strand_id
1 'polypeptide(L)'
;MAEKLKLPTMQAQSNVDLSGLAVGEGSLAATLDRVYDNATDFGQALNSLAEQLSNNSGIVVKRAVFMLVERLIMTTPVDTGRCMAGWQVSVDSESDCAPPPGDYPNVNISKFFGLPYAKEIYNIENNVEYVLPLENGHSKQAPSGFIANGLASFADYFEKCAAELGFEATP
;
A
#
# COMPACT_ATOMS: atom_id res chain seq x y z
N MET A 1 10.96 13.85 4.16
CA MET A 1 11.77 13.39 5.32
C MET A 1 10.82 13.23 6.50
N ALA A 2 10.52 12.01 6.93
CA ALA A 2 9.63 11.79 8.06
C ALA A 2 10.38 12.13 9.37
N GLU A 3 9.89 13.14 10.07
CA GLU A 3 10.38 13.53 11.39
C GLU A 3 10.19 12.35 12.35
N LYS A 4 11.29 11.79 12.85
CA LYS A 4 11.24 10.71 13.83
C LYS A 4 10.52 11.23 15.07
N LEU A 5 9.34 10.67 15.34
CA LEU A 5 8.58 10.92 16.55
C LEU A 5 9.49 10.67 17.76
N LYS A 6 9.92 11.75 18.43
CA LYS A 6 10.69 11.66 19.67
C LYS A 6 9.73 11.22 20.77
N LEU A 7 9.76 9.95 21.11
CA LEU A 7 9.06 9.44 22.28
C LEU A 7 9.62 10.12 23.54
N PRO A 8 8.77 10.61 24.45
CA PRO A 8 9.22 11.23 25.68
C PRO A 8 9.94 10.18 26.55
N THR A 9 11.12 10.53 27.03
CA THR A 9 11.85 9.73 28.03
C THR A 9 11.04 9.75 29.33
N MET A 10 10.29 8.68 29.61
CA MET A 10 9.64 8.54 30.91
C MET A 10 10.72 8.38 31.98
N GLN A 11 10.95 9.43 32.78
CA GLN A 11 11.66 9.27 34.03
C GLN A 11 10.74 8.49 34.98
N ALA A 12 11.14 7.28 35.33
CA ALA A 12 10.45 6.46 36.32
C ALA A 12 10.55 7.15 37.69
N GLN A 13 9.55 7.96 38.05
CA GLN A 13 9.37 8.38 39.44
C GLN A 13 8.62 7.26 40.16
N SER A 14 9.37 6.47 40.93
CA SER A 14 8.85 5.37 41.74
C SER A 14 8.10 5.91 42.96
N ASN A 15 6.82 6.29 42.78
CA ASN A 15 5.89 6.58 43.88
C ASN A 15 4.96 5.39 44.18
N VAL A 16 5.50 4.17 44.18
CA VAL A 16 4.75 2.99 44.63
C VAL A 16 5.16 2.71 46.08
N ASP A 17 4.22 2.88 47.01
CA ASP A 17 4.41 2.50 48.41
C ASP A 17 4.43 0.96 48.53
N LEU A 18 5.62 0.42 48.79
CA LEU A 18 5.90 -1.01 48.88
C LEU A 18 6.07 -1.49 50.33
N SER A 19 5.73 -0.66 51.32
CA SER A 19 5.95 -0.94 52.74
C SER A 19 5.21 -2.18 53.29
N GLY A 20 4.26 -2.75 52.53
CA GLY A 20 3.47 -3.92 52.92
C GLY A 20 3.90 -5.28 52.33
N LEU A 21 4.84 -5.35 51.38
CA LEU A 21 5.27 -6.62 50.78
C LEU A 21 6.57 -7.11 51.41
N ALA A 22 6.45 -7.83 52.54
CA ALA A 22 7.56 -8.59 53.10
C ALA A 22 7.90 -9.77 52.17
N VAL A 23 8.77 -9.54 51.20
CA VAL A 23 9.45 -10.59 50.44
C VAL A 23 10.94 -10.30 50.54
N GLY A 24 11.73 -11.27 51.01
CA GLY A 24 13.16 -11.08 51.31
C GLY A 24 13.91 -10.38 50.17
N GLU A 25 14.88 -9.52 50.50
CA GLU A 25 15.51 -8.53 49.60
C GLU A 25 15.96 -9.07 48.23
N GLY A 26 16.30 -10.37 48.10
CA GLY A 26 16.62 -11.02 46.82
C GLY A 26 15.42 -11.27 45.88
N SER A 27 14.20 -11.23 46.39
CA SER A 27 12.96 -11.48 45.65
C SER A 27 12.39 -10.22 45.00
N LEU A 28 12.56 -9.07 45.65
CA LEU A 28 12.08 -7.79 45.12
C LEU A 28 12.88 -7.37 43.89
N ALA A 29 14.20 -7.52 43.91
CA ALA A 29 15.07 -7.27 42.76
C ALA A 29 14.68 -8.14 41.57
N ALA A 30 14.52 -9.45 41.78
CA ALA A 30 14.08 -10.38 40.73
C ALA A 30 12.67 -10.05 40.19
N THR A 31 11.77 -9.54 41.05
CA THR A 31 10.44 -9.11 40.63
C THR A 31 10.50 -7.84 39.79
N LEU A 32 11.34 -6.87 40.17
CA LEU A 32 11.53 -5.62 39.43
C LEU A 32 12.19 -5.87 38.07
N ASP A 33 13.21 -6.74 38.01
CA ASP A 33 13.84 -7.16 36.76
C ASP A 33 12.80 -7.81 35.83
N ARG A 34 11.96 -8.70 36.35
CA ARG A 34 10.89 -9.33 35.55
C ARG A 34 9.87 -8.31 35.04
N VAL A 35 9.50 -7.32 35.83
CA VAL A 35 8.59 -6.25 35.40
C VAL A 35 9.22 -5.40 34.30
N TYR A 36 10.51 -5.09 34.42
CA TYR A 36 11.27 -4.33 33.43
C TYR A 36 11.41 -5.09 32.10
N ASP A 37 11.76 -6.38 32.16
CA ASP A 37 11.85 -7.25 30.99
C ASP A 37 10.50 -7.38 30.30
N ASN A 38 9.43 -7.65 31.06
CA ASN A 38 8.06 -7.73 30.50
C ASN A 38 7.62 -6.42 29.83
N ALA A 39 7.94 -5.26 30.41
CA ALA A 39 7.62 -3.96 29.81
C ALA A 39 8.40 -3.72 28.52
N THR A 40 9.66 -4.15 28.47
CA THR A 40 10.51 -4.09 27.28
C THR A 40 9.97 -5.00 26.18
N ASP A 41 9.66 -6.26 26.50
CA ASP A 41 9.10 -7.24 25.57
C ASP A 41 7.74 -6.77 25.02
N PHE A 42 6.90 -6.20 25.87
CA PHE A 42 5.64 -5.61 25.45
C PHE A 42 5.85 -4.43 24.48
N GLY A 43 6.80 -3.55 24.77
CA GLY A 43 7.17 -2.45 23.87
C GLY A 43 7.67 -2.94 22.51
N GLN A 44 8.49 -3.99 22.48
CA GLN A 44 8.96 -4.61 21.24
C GLN A 44 7.82 -5.26 20.45
N ALA A 45 6.87 -5.91 21.13
CA ALA A 45 5.70 -6.49 20.51
C ALA A 45 4.80 -5.41 19.88
N LEU A 46 4.59 -4.27 20.55
CA LEU A 46 3.83 -3.14 19.98
C LEU A 46 4.49 -2.55 18.74
N ASN A 47 5.82 -2.38 18.75
CA ASN A 47 6.55 -1.91 17.56
C ASN A 47 6.44 -2.90 16.40
N SER A 48 6.62 -4.19 16.69
CA SER A 48 6.49 -5.24 15.68
C SER A 48 5.08 -5.30 15.08
N LEU A 49 4.05 -5.12 15.92
CA LEU A 49 2.67 -5.04 15.48
C LEU A 49 2.44 -3.80 14.59
N ALA A 50 2.95 -2.63 14.98
CA ALA A 50 2.83 -1.42 14.18
C ALA A 50 3.48 -1.57 12.80
N GLU A 51 4.66 -2.20 12.73
CA GLU A 51 5.34 -2.51 11.47
C GLU A 51 4.53 -3.50 10.61
N GLN A 52 3.99 -4.56 11.22
CA GLN A 52 3.14 -5.53 10.51
C GLN A 52 1.87 -4.87 9.95
N LEU A 53 1.20 -4.02 10.72
CA LEU A 53 0.01 -3.29 10.26
C LEU A 53 0.35 -2.37 9.08
N SER A 54 1.45 -1.61 9.16
CA SER A 54 1.92 -0.77 8.07
C SER A 54 2.22 -1.59 6.81
N ASN A 55 2.95 -2.70 6.96
CA ASN A 55 3.29 -3.56 5.83
C ASN A 55 2.04 -4.17 5.18
N ASN A 56 1.11 -4.66 5.98
CA ASN A 56 -0.13 -5.26 5.50
C ASN A 56 -1.01 -4.23 4.76
N SER A 57 -1.10 -2.98 5.25
CA SER A 57 -1.82 -1.91 4.53
C SER A 57 -1.21 -1.60 3.15
N GLY A 58 0.11 -1.61 3.03
CA GLY A 58 0.75 -1.39 1.73
C GLY A 58 0.56 -2.57 0.77
N ILE A 59 0.43 -3.79 1.27
CA ILE A 59 0.04 -4.94 0.44
C ILE A 59 -1.38 -4.74 -0.11
N VAL A 60 -2.33 -4.28 0.70
CA VAL A 60 -3.71 -3.97 0.25
C VAL A 60 -3.68 -2.96 -0.89
N VAL A 61 -3.02 -1.81 -0.69
CA VAL A 61 -2.93 -0.74 -1.70
C VAL A 61 -2.26 -1.24 -2.98
N LYS A 62 -1.12 -1.91 -2.86
CA LYS A 62 -0.38 -2.45 -4.01
C LYS A 62 -1.21 -3.43 -4.83
N ARG A 63 -1.97 -4.32 -4.17
CA ARG A 63 -2.87 -5.27 -4.85
C ARG A 63 -4.04 -4.55 -5.54
N ALA A 64 -4.64 -3.57 -4.89
CA ALA A 64 -5.71 -2.76 -5.48
C ALA A 64 -5.23 -1.98 -6.72
N VAL A 65 -4.03 -1.39 -6.64
CA VAL A 65 -3.37 -0.73 -7.79
C VAL A 65 -3.13 -1.71 -8.93
N PHE A 66 -2.63 -2.92 -8.63
CA PHE A 66 -2.46 -3.95 -9.64
C PHE A 66 -3.78 -4.31 -10.34
N MET A 67 -4.87 -4.48 -9.59
CA MET A 67 -6.19 -4.76 -10.15
C MET A 67 -6.71 -3.61 -11.03
N LEU A 68 -6.49 -2.36 -10.62
CA LEU A 68 -6.84 -1.19 -11.43
C LEU A 68 -6.06 -1.18 -12.75
N VAL A 69 -4.75 -1.38 -12.71
CA VAL A 69 -3.88 -1.40 -13.90
C VAL A 69 -4.26 -2.54 -14.84
N GLU A 70 -4.52 -3.73 -14.29
CA GLU A 70 -5.03 -4.87 -15.06
C GLU A 70 -6.32 -4.51 -15.78
N ARG A 71 -7.29 -3.90 -15.10
CA ARG A 71 -8.53 -3.45 -15.73
C ARG A 71 -8.29 -2.40 -16.81
N LEU A 72 -7.47 -1.39 -16.55
CA LEU A 72 -7.17 -0.33 -17.52
C LEU A 72 -6.62 -0.93 -18.81
N ILE A 73 -5.66 -1.85 -18.69
CA ILE A 73 -5.08 -2.57 -19.83
C ILE A 73 -6.15 -3.39 -20.55
N MET A 74 -6.90 -4.22 -19.83
CA MET A 74 -7.88 -5.14 -20.42
C MET A 74 -9.09 -4.45 -21.05
N THR A 75 -9.38 -3.20 -20.66
CA THR A 75 -10.48 -2.39 -21.20
C THR A 75 -10.04 -1.35 -22.20
N THR A 76 -8.72 -1.18 -22.42
CA THR A 76 -8.19 -0.25 -23.42
C THR A 76 -8.55 -0.73 -24.83
N PRO A 77 -9.16 0.11 -25.69
CA PRO A 77 -9.36 -0.20 -27.10
C PRO A 77 -8.07 -0.60 -27.83
N VAL A 78 -8.14 -1.64 -28.66
CA VAL A 78 -6.98 -2.21 -29.36
C VAL A 78 -7.14 -2.04 -30.87
N ASP A 79 -6.41 -1.08 -31.43
CA ASP A 79 -6.12 -1.03 -32.88
C ASP A 79 -4.78 -1.74 -33.14
N THR A 80 -3.67 -1.02 -33.04
CA THR A 80 -2.31 -1.61 -33.09
C THR A 80 -1.84 -2.16 -31.75
N GLY A 81 -2.58 -1.93 -30.66
CA GLY A 81 -2.17 -2.27 -29.29
C GLY A 81 -1.24 -1.25 -28.61
N ARG A 82 -0.83 -0.18 -29.30
CA ARG A 82 0.09 0.83 -28.74
C ARG A 82 -0.43 1.51 -27.47
N CYS A 83 -1.70 1.92 -27.44
CA CYS A 83 -2.30 2.53 -26.24
C CYS A 83 -2.26 1.58 -25.03
N MET A 84 -2.60 0.31 -25.25
CA MET A 84 -2.54 -0.72 -24.22
C MET A 84 -1.11 -0.94 -23.70
N ALA A 85 -0.11 -0.91 -24.60
CA ALA A 85 1.30 -0.99 -24.23
C ALA A 85 1.82 0.26 -23.48
N GLY A 86 1.12 1.39 -23.63
CA GLY A 86 1.48 2.69 -23.06
C GLY A 86 1.22 2.82 -21.57
N TRP A 87 0.46 1.90 -20.96
CA TRP A 87 0.30 1.88 -19.51
C TRP A 87 1.63 1.62 -18.81
N GLN A 88 1.91 2.49 -17.85
CA GLN A 88 3.07 2.42 -16.97
C GLN A 88 2.65 2.75 -15.54
N VAL A 89 3.42 2.23 -14.59
CA VAL A 89 3.25 2.51 -13.16
C VAL A 89 4.60 2.86 -12.58
N SER A 90 4.68 4.00 -11.94
CA SER A 90 5.86 4.48 -11.23
C SER A 90 5.51 4.78 -9.77
N VAL A 91 6.55 4.86 -8.95
CA VAL A 91 6.45 5.14 -7.52
C VAL A 91 7.21 6.43 -7.24
N ASP A 92 6.55 7.38 -6.61
CA ASP A 92 7.13 8.66 -6.18
C ASP A 92 7.82 9.48 -7.31
N SER A 93 7.49 9.19 -8.58
CA SER A 93 7.98 9.93 -9.76
C SER A 93 7.00 9.81 -10.93
N GLU A 94 6.96 10.83 -11.79
CA GLU A 94 6.22 10.80 -13.06
C GLU A 94 7.11 10.27 -14.20
N SER A 95 6.51 9.81 -15.30
CA SER A 95 7.23 9.39 -16.50
C SER A 95 6.58 9.99 -17.75
N ASP A 96 7.38 10.59 -18.63
CA ASP A 96 6.92 11.10 -19.94
C ASP A 96 7.01 10.05 -21.05
N CYS A 97 7.28 8.79 -20.70
CA CYS A 97 7.48 7.74 -21.69
C CYS A 97 6.17 7.38 -22.40
N ALA A 98 6.21 7.30 -23.72
CA ALA A 98 5.18 6.71 -24.55
C ALA A 98 5.83 5.73 -25.54
N PRO A 99 5.23 4.57 -25.80
CA PRO A 99 5.70 3.68 -26.86
C PRO A 99 5.71 4.43 -28.21
N PRO A 100 6.71 4.23 -29.07
CA PRO A 100 6.70 4.82 -30.41
C PRO A 100 5.51 4.29 -31.26
N PRO A 101 5.13 4.98 -32.35
CA PRO A 101 4.16 4.45 -33.30
C PRO A 101 4.57 3.07 -33.83
N GLY A 102 3.64 2.12 -33.85
CA GLY A 102 3.89 0.74 -34.32
C GLY A 102 2.83 -0.25 -33.83
N ASP A 103 3.07 -1.53 -34.17
CA ASP A 103 2.23 -2.67 -33.77
C ASP A 103 2.75 -3.34 -32.49
N TYR A 104 1.83 -3.57 -31.57
CA TYR A 104 2.05 -4.14 -30.24
C TYR A 104 1.12 -5.34 -30.03
N PRO A 105 1.34 -6.46 -30.75
CA PRO A 105 0.44 -7.62 -30.72
C PRO A 105 0.43 -8.35 -29.36
N ASN A 106 1.47 -8.14 -28.53
CA ASN A 106 1.62 -8.80 -27.24
C ASN A 106 1.97 -7.76 -26.17
N VAL A 107 0.98 -7.35 -25.36
CA VAL A 107 1.24 -6.51 -24.18
C VAL A 107 1.53 -7.40 -22.99
N ASN A 108 2.75 -7.31 -22.46
CA ASN A 108 3.15 -8.10 -21.29
C ASN A 108 2.64 -7.44 -20.00
N ILE A 109 1.47 -7.89 -19.52
CA ILE A 109 0.86 -7.45 -18.26
C ILE A 109 1.68 -7.91 -17.06
N SER A 110 2.49 -8.96 -17.20
CA SER A 110 3.25 -9.49 -16.07
C SER A 110 4.31 -8.53 -15.53
N LYS A 111 4.67 -7.48 -16.29
CA LYS A 111 5.55 -6.40 -15.85
C LYS A 111 5.03 -5.68 -14.60
N PHE A 112 3.73 -5.80 -14.28
CA PHE A 112 3.10 -5.19 -13.12
C PHE A 112 3.02 -6.10 -11.87
N PHE A 113 3.31 -7.41 -11.95
CA PHE A 113 3.30 -8.27 -10.76
C PHE A 113 4.38 -7.91 -9.72
N GLY A 114 5.42 -7.19 -10.16
CA GLY A 114 6.60 -6.84 -9.37
C GLY A 114 6.63 -5.40 -8.86
N LEU A 115 5.51 -4.67 -8.81
CA LEU A 115 5.53 -3.25 -8.43
C LEU A 115 6.25 -3.02 -7.10
N PRO A 116 7.18 -2.06 -7.00
CA PRO A 116 7.82 -1.75 -5.73
C PRO A 116 6.79 -1.23 -4.73
N TYR A 117 7.11 -1.34 -3.44
CA TYR A 117 6.31 -0.69 -2.39
C TYR A 117 6.41 0.83 -2.57
N ALA A 118 5.26 1.50 -2.70
CA ALA A 118 5.21 2.95 -2.65
C ALA A 118 5.13 3.42 -1.20
N LYS A 119 6.02 4.35 -0.84
CA LYS A 119 5.93 4.98 0.47
C LYS A 119 4.80 5.99 0.53
N GLU A 120 4.57 6.71 -0.58
CA GLU A 120 3.58 7.77 -0.65
C GLU A 120 2.61 7.56 -1.82
N ILE A 121 3.09 7.49 -3.07
CA ILE A 121 2.21 7.54 -4.25
C ILE A 121 2.58 6.50 -5.31
N TYR A 122 1.54 5.83 -5.85
CA TYR A 122 1.60 5.11 -7.12
C TYR A 122 1.07 6.02 -8.23
N ASN A 123 1.88 6.30 -9.24
CA ASN A 123 1.46 7.02 -10.45
C ASN A 123 1.13 6.00 -11.54
N ILE A 124 -0.08 6.08 -12.10
CA ILE A 124 -0.52 5.26 -13.23
C ILE A 124 -0.70 6.18 -14.42
N GLU A 125 0.07 5.96 -15.48
CA GLU A 125 0.18 6.91 -16.58
C GLU A 125 0.03 6.20 -17.92
N ASN A 126 -0.43 6.97 -18.90
CA ASN A 126 -0.42 6.60 -20.30
C ASN A 126 -0.25 7.87 -21.14
N ASN A 127 0.93 8.05 -21.73
CA ASN A 127 1.28 9.26 -22.47
C ASN A 127 1.04 9.13 -23.97
N VAL A 128 0.28 8.13 -24.42
CA VAL A 128 -0.11 8.01 -25.82
C VAL A 128 -1.09 9.14 -26.15
N GLU A 129 -0.78 9.89 -27.21
CA GLU A 129 -1.42 11.16 -27.54
C GLU A 129 -2.95 11.09 -27.76
N TYR A 130 -3.46 9.90 -28.06
CA TYR A 130 -4.87 9.64 -28.31
C TYR A 130 -5.60 8.90 -27.17
N VAL A 131 -4.99 8.74 -25.99
CA VAL A 131 -5.62 8.09 -24.84
C VAL A 131 -6.90 8.81 -24.38
N LEU A 132 -6.88 10.15 -24.32
CA LEU A 132 -8.05 10.96 -23.94
C LEU A 132 -9.17 10.92 -25.00
N PRO A 133 -8.88 11.02 -26.31
CA PRO A 133 -9.88 10.71 -27.33
C PRO A 133 -10.54 9.33 -27.15
N LEU A 134 -9.77 8.29 -26.83
CA LEU A 134 -10.32 6.95 -26.57
C LEU A 134 -11.23 6.93 -25.34
N GLU A 135 -10.80 7.59 -24.27
CA GLU A 135 -11.61 7.78 -23.06
C GLU A 135 -12.94 8.47 -23.38
N ASN A 136 -12.93 9.46 -24.27
CA ASN A 136 -14.12 10.19 -24.70
C ASN A 136 -14.99 9.44 -25.73
N GLY A 137 -14.69 8.17 -26.02
CA GLY A 137 -15.53 7.33 -26.89
C GLY A 137 -15.20 7.34 -28.37
N HIS A 138 -13.99 7.75 -28.76
CA HIS A 138 -13.57 7.70 -30.17
C HIS A 138 -13.39 6.26 -30.72
N SER A 139 -13.47 5.23 -29.86
CA SER A 139 -13.48 3.82 -30.26
C SER A 139 -14.84 3.17 -30.03
N LYS A 140 -15.21 2.25 -30.92
CA LYS A 140 -16.39 1.37 -30.77
C LYS A 140 -16.09 0.08 -30.00
N GLN A 141 -14.82 -0.15 -29.64
CA GLN A 141 -14.38 -1.42 -29.04
C GLN A 141 -14.56 -1.48 -27.52
N ALA A 142 -14.57 -0.31 -26.85
CA ALA A 142 -14.82 -0.21 -25.42
C ALA A 142 -15.86 0.89 -25.17
N PRO A 143 -16.60 0.82 -24.05
CA PRO A 143 -17.43 1.93 -23.61
C PRO A 143 -16.61 3.21 -23.44
N SER A 144 -17.21 4.36 -23.72
CA SER A 144 -16.67 5.64 -23.27
C SER A 144 -16.42 5.59 -21.75
N GLY A 145 -15.37 6.27 -21.31
CA GLY A 145 -15.06 6.39 -19.90
C GLY A 145 -14.31 5.19 -19.32
N PHE A 146 -13.53 4.42 -20.09
CA PHE A 146 -12.88 3.21 -19.57
C PHE A 146 -11.91 3.49 -18.40
N ILE A 147 -11.24 4.64 -18.41
CA ILE A 147 -10.40 5.12 -17.29
C ILE A 147 -11.28 5.52 -16.11
N ALA A 148 -12.30 6.35 -16.34
CA ALA A 148 -13.24 6.78 -15.30
C ALA A 148 -13.95 5.60 -14.63
N ASN A 149 -14.39 4.62 -15.42
CA ASN A 149 -15.02 3.39 -14.96
C ASN A 149 -14.04 2.49 -14.20
N GLY A 150 -12.76 2.47 -14.61
CA GLY A 150 -11.70 1.79 -13.85
C GLY A 150 -11.51 2.43 -12.47
N LEU A 151 -11.39 3.76 -12.43
CA LEU A 151 -11.22 4.52 -11.19
C LEU A 151 -12.43 4.40 -10.26
N ALA A 152 -13.65 4.40 -10.81
CA ALA A 152 -14.87 4.21 -10.03
C ALA A 152 -14.90 2.85 -9.30
N SER A 153 -14.23 1.82 -9.83
CA SER A 153 -14.11 0.51 -9.19
C SER A 153 -12.92 0.37 -8.24
N PHE A 154 -12.11 1.42 -8.06
CA PHE A 154 -10.92 1.33 -7.21
C PHE A 154 -11.26 1.06 -5.74
N ALA A 155 -12.32 1.67 -5.22
CA ALA A 155 -12.81 1.41 -3.86
C ALA A 155 -13.14 -0.07 -3.66
N ASP A 156 -13.86 -0.68 -4.60
CA ASP A 156 -14.20 -2.10 -4.58
C ASP A 156 -12.94 -2.99 -4.56
N TYR A 157 -11.90 -2.63 -5.31
CA TYR A 157 -10.62 -3.36 -5.31
C TYR A 157 -9.89 -3.25 -3.98
N PHE A 158 -9.90 -2.06 -3.40
CA PHE A 158 -9.31 -1.83 -2.08
C PHE A 158 -10.03 -2.65 -1.00
N GLU A 159 -11.36 -2.56 -0.94
CA GLU A 159 -12.19 -3.30 0.02
C GLU A 159 -12.02 -4.81 -0.12
N LYS A 160 -12.02 -5.31 -1.36
CA LYS A 160 -11.76 -6.73 -1.63
C LYS A 160 -10.38 -7.16 -1.11
N CYS A 161 -9.33 -6.39 -1.40
CA CYS A 161 -7.97 -6.71 -0.96
C CYS A 161 -7.82 -6.63 0.56
N ALA A 162 -8.50 -5.67 1.20
CA ALA A 162 -8.54 -5.50 2.65
C ALA A 162 -9.19 -6.72 3.32
N ALA A 163 -10.37 -7.13 2.84
CA ALA A 163 -11.10 -8.28 3.35
C ALA A 163 -10.29 -9.59 3.24
N GLU A 164 -9.63 -9.82 2.10
CA GLU A 164 -8.77 -11.01 1.90
C GLU A 164 -7.57 -11.07 2.86
N LEU A 165 -7.14 -9.93 3.40
CA LEU A 165 -6.04 -9.82 4.37
C LEU A 165 -6.54 -9.71 5.82
N GLY A 166 -7.84 -9.89 6.05
CA GLY A 166 -8.45 -9.86 7.38
C GLY A 166 -8.65 -8.45 7.94
N PHE A 167 -8.52 -7.41 7.11
CA PHE A 167 -8.99 -6.07 7.46
C PHE A 167 -10.49 -5.99 7.17
N GLU A 168 -11.32 -6.28 8.15
CA GLU A 168 -12.75 -6.06 8.03
C GLU A 168 -13.05 -4.56 8.04
N ALA A 169 -13.55 -4.03 6.92
CA ALA A 169 -14.19 -2.73 6.91
C ALA A 169 -15.50 -2.86 7.68
N THR A 170 -15.56 -2.29 8.88
CA THR A 170 -16.84 -2.15 9.59
C THR A 170 -17.66 -1.06 8.87
N PRO A 171 -18.93 -1.32 8.54
CA PRO A 171 -19.79 -0.38 7.81
C PRO A 171 -20.09 0.90 8.59
#